data_AF-A0A948KYH6-F1
#
_entry.id   AF-A0A948KYH6-F1
#
_cell.length_a   1.000
_cell.length_b   1.000
_cell.length_c   1.000
_cell.angle_alpha   90.00
_cell.angle_beta   90.00
_cell.angle_gamma   90.00
#
_symmetry.space_group_name_H-M   'P 1'
#
loop_
_entity.id
_entity.type
_entity.pdbx_description
1 polymer ?
#
loop_
_entity_poly.entity_id
_entity_poly.type
_entity_poly.pdbx_seq_one_letter_code
_entity_poly.pdbx_strand_id
1 'polypeptide(L)'
;MRGAEIVSAITWHPETDPDTRARIEQAILDLDRLAYGNGQPVLKPMQAEKKLRDFIKGYPSNAAAARALGISRGTLYDVQSGRRTLSPRLQKAIGVKRIREPELYEET
;
A
#
# COMPACT_ATOMS: atom_id res chain seq x y z
N MET A 1 -4.10 -17.78 5.97
CA MET A 1 -3.02 -18.08 6.93
C MET A 1 -2.40 -16.75 7.33
N ARG A 2 -2.52 -16.39 8.60
CA ARG A 2 -2.01 -15.15 9.21
C ARG A 2 -0.52 -15.30 9.52
N GLY A 3 0.18 -14.18 9.64
CA GLY A 3 1.61 -14.13 9.96
C GLY A 3 1.93 -14.83 11.27
N ALA A 4 1.06 -14.69 12.28
CA ALA A 4 1.21 -15.40 13.55
C ALA A 4 1.10 -16.93 13.39
N GLU A 5 0.22 -17.41 12.51
CA GLU A 5 0.08 -18.85 12.21
C GLU A 5 1.34 -19.36 11.49
N ILE A 6 1.89 -18.57 10.55
CA ILE A 6 3.13 -18.90 9.84
C ILE A 6 4.30 -18.99 10.83
N VAL A 7 4.48 -17.98 11.71
CA VAL A 7 5.55 -17.98 12.71
C VAL A 7 5.46 -19.22 13.63
N SER A 8 4.26 -19.56 14.08
CA SER A 8 4.04 -20.73 14.96
C SER A 8 4.31 -22.07 14.28
N ALA A 9 4.27 -22.13 12.94
CA ALA A 9 4.51 -23.35 12.17
C ALA A 9 5.99 -23.53 11.77
N ILE A 10 6.84 -22.53 11.98
CA ILE A 10 8.27 -22.64 11.65
C ILE A 10 8.96 -23.52 12.69
N THR A 11 9.56 -24.61 12.22
CA THR A 11 10.50 -25.40 13.02
C THR A 11 11.91 -24.86 12.77
N TRP A 12 12.54 -24.34 13.82
CA TRP A 12 13.87 -23.76 13.74
C TRP A 12 14.95 -24.82 13.97
N HIS A 13 16.04 -24.74 13.20
CA HIS A 13 17.22 -25.55 13.48
C HIS A 13 17.84 -25.10 14.82
N PRO A 14 18.35 -26.01 15.67
CA PRO A 14 18.89 -25.66 16.99
C PRO A 14 20.03 -24.63 16.96
N GLU A 15 20.80 -24.62 15.88
CA GLU A 15 21.92 -23.70 15.67
C GLU A 15 21.50 -22.36 15.04
N THR A 16 20.21 -22.14 14.81
CA THR A 16 19.74 -20.87 14.27
C THR A 16 19.97 -19.77 15.31
N ASP A 17 20.73 -18.76 14.90
CA ASP A 17 20.99 -17.59 15.70
C ASP A 17 19.67 -16.92 16.19
N PRO A 18 19.52 -16.65 17.50
CA PRO A 18 18.30 -16.07 18.06
C PRO A 18 17.91 -14.71 17.47
N ASP A 19 18.88 -13.85 17.15
CA ASP A 19 18.64 -12.54 16.54
C ASP A 19 18.11 -12.68 15.11
N THR A 20 18.67 -13.62 14.36
CA THR A 20 18.22 -13.95 13.01
C THR A 20 16.78 -14.49 13.02
N ARG A 21 16.47 -15.38 13.98
CA ARG A 21 15.10 -15.87 14.21
C ARG A 21 14.13 -14.72 14.49
N ALA A 22 14.45 -13.86 15.46
CA ALA A 22 13.58 -12.74 15.83
C ALA A 22 13.34 -11.78 14.65
N ARG A 23 14.37 -11.49 13.84
CA ARG A 23 14.24 -10.65 12.63
C ARG A 23 13.32 -11.26 11.58
N ILE A 24 13.39 -12.57 11.37
CA ILE A 24 12.53 -13.27 10.41
C ILE A 24 11.08 -13.31 10.92
N GLU A 25 10.85 -13.64 12.20
CA GLU A 25 9.52 -13.63 12.80
C GLU A 25 8.88 -12.23 12.69
N GLN A 26 9.64 -11.18 13.00
CA GLN A 26 9.19 -9.79 12.88
C GLN A 26 8.86 -9.41 11.43
N ALA A 27 9.68 -9.80 10.47
CA ALA A 27 9.44 -9.53 9.05
C ALA A 27 8.14 -10.20 8.55
N ILE A 28 7.86 -11.43 8.99
CA ILE A 28 6.62 -12.15 8.66
C ILE A 28 5.40 -11.44 9.27
N LEU A 29 5.49 -11.02 10.53
CA LEU A 29 4.41 -10.28 11.19
C LEU A 29 4.17 -8.90 10.56
N ASP A 30 5.23 -8.19 10.16
CA ASP A 30 5.11 -6.93 9.45
C ASP A 30 4.50 -7.11 8.06
N LEU A 31 4.86 -8.17 7.33
CA LEU A 31 4.24 -8.51 6.06
C LEU A 31 2.75 -8.85 6.23
N ASP A 32 2.38 -9.60 7.26
CA ASP A 32 0.97 -9.90 7.56
C ASP A 32 0.20 -8.65 7.96
N ARG A 33 0.81 -7.74 8.73
CA ARG A 33 0.23 -6.46 9.10
C ARG A 33 0.02 -5.56 7.88
N LEU A 34 0.95 -5.56 6.93
CA LEU A 34 0.84 -4.81 5.67
C LEU A 34 -0.20 -5.43 4.73
N ALA A 35 -0.26 -6.76 4.67
CA ALA A 35 -1.16 -7.49 3.78
C ALA A 35 -2.59 -7.53 4.29
N TYR A 36 -2.79 -7.62 5.61
CA TYR A 36 -4.09 -7.91 6.22
C TYR A 36 -4.44 -7.11 7.48
N GLY A 37 -3.51 -6.35 8.03
CA GLY A 37 -3.82 -5.40 9.10
C GLY A 37 -4.58 -4.20 8.56
N ASN A 38 -5.31 -3.51 9.43
CA ASN A 38 -5.93 -2.19 9.20
C ASN A 38 -4.93 -1.06 8.81
N GLY A 39 -3.74 -1.39 8.28
CA GLY A 39 -2.56 -0.52 8.15
C GLY A 39 -2.43 0.23 6.84
N GLN A 40 -3.35 0.09 5.89
CA GLN A 40 -3.42 1.06 4.80
C GLN A 40 -4.07 2.34 5.37
N PRO A 41 -3.35 3.48 5.36
CA PRO A 41 -3.86 4.69 5.99
C PRO A 41 -5.11 5.20 5.25
N VAL A 42 -6.03 5.79 6.02
CA VAL A 42 -7.06 6.67 5.47
C VAL A 42 -6.39 8.03 5.27
N LEU A 43 -6.21 8.44 4.02
CA LEU A 43 -5.46 9.65 3.67
C LEU A 43 -6.38 10.77 3.24
N LYS A 44 -6.02 12.02 3.54
CA LYS A 44 -6.63 13.19 2.87
C LYS A 44 -6.24 13.20 1.39
N PRO A 45 -7.02 13.84 0.50
CA PRO A 45 -6.75 13.87 -0.94
C PRO A 45 -5.30 14.26 -1.30
N MET A 46 -4.78 15.33 -0.69
CA MET A 46 -3.39 15.78 -0.91
C MET A 46 -2.33 14.73 -0.52
N GLN A 47 -2.58 13.96 0.54
CA GLN A 47 -1.66 12.91 0.99
C GLN A 47 -1.70 11.71 0.05
N ALA A 48 -2.88 11.37 -0.48
CA ALA A 48 -3.03 10.32 -1.48
C ALA A 48 -2.34 10.69 -2.80
N GLU A 49 -2.44 11.95 -3.25
CA GLU A 49 -1.70 12.46 -4.40
C GLU A 49 -0.19 12.42 -4.21
N LYS A 50 0.30 12.80 -3.02
CA LYS A 50 1.72 12.67 -2.69
C LYS A 50 2.17 11.21 -2.80
N LYS A 51 1.41 10.28 -2.23
CA LYS A 51 1.72 8.84 -2.28
C LYS A 51 1.68 8.28 -3.70
N LEU A 52 0.74 8.74 -4.54
CA LEU A 52 0.71 8.41 -5.97
C LEU A 52 1.97 8.93 -6.68
N ARG A 53 2.41 10.17 -6.41
CA ARG A 53 3.65 10.71 -7.00
C ARG A 53 4.88 9.92 -6.57
N ASP A 54 4.97 9.57 -5.29
CA ASP A 54 6.09 8.79 -4.76
C ASP A 54 6.11 7.36 -5.36
N PHE A 55 4.94 6.74 -5.53
CA PHE A 55 4.81 5.48 -6.26
C PHE A 55 5.34 5.59 -7.69
N ILE A 56 4.95 6.63 -8.43
CA ILE A 56 5.36 6.83 -9.83
C ILE A 56 6.86 7.07 -9.94
N LYS A 57 7.46 7.81 -9.01
CA LYS A 57 8.93 8.03 -8.94
C LYS A 57 9.73 6.74 -8.77
N GLY A 58 9.13 5.70 -8.19
CA GLY A 58 9.74 4.38 -8.06
C GLY A 58 9.90 3.61 -9.37
N TYR A 59 9.35 4.12 -10.49
CA TYR A 59 9.41 3.49 -11.79
C TYR A 59 10.20 4.34 -12.81
N PRO A 60 10.87 3.71 -13.78
CA PRO A 60 11.69 4.42 -14.78
C PRO A 60 10.87 5.26 -15.79
N SER A 61 9.56 5.06 -15.87
CA SER A 61 8.68 5.85 -16.72
C SER A 61 7.23 5.80 -16.26
N ASN A 62 6.44 6.81 -16.65
CA ASN A 62 4.99 6.81 -16.45
C ASN A 62 4.30 5.61 -17.13
N ALA A 63 4.87 5.10 -18.22
CA ALA A 63 4.35 3.90 -18.89
C ALA A 63 4.53 2.64 -18.03
N ALA A 64 5.66 2.52 -17.34
CA ALA A 64 5.92 1.42 -16.41
C ALA A 64 5.03 1.52 -15.16
N ALA A 65 4.88 2.73 -14.59
CA ALA A 65 3.98 2.97 -13.46
C ALA A 65 2.51 2.67 -13.81
N ALA A 66 2.03 3.09 -14.98
CA ALA A 66 0.68 2.81 -15.45
C ALA A 66 0.44 1.29 -15.61
N ARG A 67 1.42 0.56 -16.15
CA ARG A 67 1.37 -0.91 -16.24
C ARG A 67 1.31 -1.57 -14.87
N ALA A 68 2.13 -1.11 -13.92
CA ALA A 68 2.10 -1.63 -12.54
C ALA A 68 0.75 -1.39 -11.85
N LEU A 69 0.08 -0.27 -12.17
CA LEU A 69 -1.27 0.05 -11.69
C LEU A 69 -2.39 -0.64 -12.49
N GLY A 70 -2.07 -1.30 -13.61
CA GLY A 70 -3.04 -1.93 -14.50
C GLY A 70 -3.98 -0.96 -15.20
N ILE A 71 -3.52 0.26 -15.52
CA ILE A 71 -4.30 1.31 -16.18
C ILE A 71 -3.59 1.83 -17.44
N SER A 72 -4.31 2.58 -18.26
CA SER A 72 -3.72 3.26 -19.42
C SER A 72 -2.90 4.48 -19.01
N ARG A 73 -1.97 4.90 -19.88
CA ARG A 73 -1.18 6.14 -19.68
C ARG A 73 -2.07 7.38 -19.58
N GLY A 74 -3.13 7.44 -20.39
CA GLY A 74 -4.11 8.53 -20.33
C GLY A 74 -4.81 8.58 -18.98
N THR A 75 -5.25 7.43 -18.46
CA THR A 75 -5.85 7.36 -17.12
C THR A 75 -4.88 7.77 -16.02
N LEU A 76 -3.60 7.41 -16.12
CA LEU A 76 -2.59 7.87 -15.16
C LEU A 76 -2.45 9.40 -15.22
N TYR A 77 -2.39 9.98 -16.42
CA TYR A 77 -2.32 11.42 -16.63
C TYR A 77 -3.55 12.17 -16.08
N ASP A 78 -4.75 11.65 -16.32
CA ASP A 78 -6.00 12.23 -15.81
C ASP A 78 -6.04 12.23 -14.27
N VAL A 79 -5.53 11.17 -13.65
CA VAL A 79 -5.43 11.10 -12.18
C VAL A 79 -4.35 12.04 -11.65
N GLN A 80 -3.18 12.13 -12.31
CA GLN A 80 -2.12 13.06 -11.91
C GLN A 80 -2.52 14.54 -12.06
N SER A 81 -3.35 14.86 -13.05
CA SER A 81 -3.85 16.21 -13.31
C SER A 81 -5.11 16.57 -12.51
N GLY A 82 -5.58 15.68 -11.63
CA GLY A 82 -6.79 15.90 -10.82
C GLY A 82 -8.10 15.84 -11.60
N ARG A 83 -8.07 15.50 -12.89
CA ARG A 83 -9.27 15.35 -13.75
C ARG A 83 -10.07 14.10 -13.41
N ARG A 84 -9.45 13.12 -12.75
CA ARG A 84 -10.08 11.87 -12.31
C ARG A 84 -9.64 11.52 -10.89
N THR A 85 -10.59 11.11 -10.06
CA THR A 85 -10.32 10.64 -8.71
C THR A 85 -9.67 9.26 -8.73
N LEU A 86 -8.83 8.97 -7.72
CA LEU A 86 -8.26 7.64 -7.52
C LEU A 86 -9.38 6.65 -7.20
N SER A 87 -9.60 5.67 -8.06
CA SER A 87 -10.57 4.60 -7.79
C SER A 87 -10.13 3.73 -6.60
N PRO A 88 -11.04 3.03 -5.90
CA PRO A 88 -10.69 2.15 -4.78
C PRO A 88 -9.61 1.11 -5.13
N ARG A 89 -9.63 0.61 -6.38
CA ARG A 89 -8.60 -0.30 -6.90
C ARG A 89 -7.22 0.37 -6.95
N LEU A 90 -7.15 1.61 -7.42
CA LEU A 90 -5.91 2.38 -7.47
C LEU A 90 -5.43 2.79 -6.08
N GLN A 91 -6.35 3.19 -5.19
CA GLN A 91 -6.05 3.47 -3.79
C GLN A 91 -5.37 2.27 -3.12
N LYS A 92 -5.94 1.06 -3.29
CA LYS A 92 -5.34 -0.17 -2.77
C LYS A 92 -3.96 -0.44 -3.39
N ALA A 93 -3.79 -0.21 -4.68
CA ALA A 93 -2.52 -0.42 -5.38
C ALA A 93 -1.40 0.50 -4.90
N ILE A 94 -1.73 1.74 -4.50
CA ILE A 94 -0.77 2.68 -3.87
C ILE A 94 -0.72 2.54 -2.34
N GLY A 95 -1.30 1.47 -1.78
CA GLY A 95 -1.25 1.21 -0.34
C GLY A 95 -2.14 2.11 0.50
N VAL A 96 -3.30 2.54 0.02
CA VAL A 96 -4.27 3.42 0.69
C VAL A 96 -5.61 2.71 0.85
N LYS A 97 -6.18 2.73 2.06
CA LYS A 97 -7.42 2.00 2.38
C LYS A 97 -8.62 2.71 1.80
N ARG A 98 -8.69 4.01 2.08
CA ARG A 98 -9.63 4.95 1.46
C ARG A 98 -9.05 6.35 1.46
N ILE A 99 -9.47 7.18 0.53
CA ILE A 99 -9.29 8.62 0.64
C ILE A 99 -10.45 9.16 1.48
N ARG A 100 -10.16 9.99 2.48
CA ARG A 100 -11.19 10.71 3.23
C ARG A 100 -11.84 11.68 2.25
N GLU A 101 -13.10 11.43 1.92
CA GLU A 101 -13.90 12.40 1.18
C GLU A 101 -13.91 13.71 1.98
N PRO A 102 -13.75 14.87 1.33
CA PRO A 102 -14.02 16.12 2.02
C PRO A 102 -15.44 16.03 2.56
N GLU A 103 -15.62 16.29 3.86
CA GLU A 103 -16.94 16.47 4.45
C GLU A 103 -17.61 17.60 3.66
N LEU A 104 -18.48 17.21 2.73
CA LEU A 104 -19.32 18.12 1.98
C LEU A 104 -20.37 18.61 2.96
N TYR A 105 -20.10 19.76 3.58
CA TYR A 105 -21.01 20.59 4.38
C TYR A 105 -21.73 19.88 5.55
N GLU A 106 -21.31 20.19 6.78
CA GLU A 106 -22.32 20.43 7.83
C GLU A 106 -22.88 21.84 7.57
N GLU A 107 -23.90 21.92 6.72
CA GLU A 107 -24.91 22.98 6.81
C GLU A 107 -25.83 22.61 7.98
N THR A 108 -25.61 23.23 9.14
CA THR A 108 -26.60 24.02 9.93
C THR A 108 -26.00 24.46 11.26
#